data_AF-A0A7K0DGG9-F1
#
_entry.id   AF-A0A7K0DGG9-F1
#
_cell.length_a   1.000
_cell.length_b   1.000
_cell.length_c   1.000
_cell.angle_alpha   90.00
_cell.angle_beta   90.00
_cell.angle_gamma   90.00
#
_symmetry.space_group_name_H-M   'P 1'
#
loop_
_entity.id
_entity.type
_entity.pdbx_description
1 polymer ?
#
loop_
_entity_poly.entity_id
_entity_poly.type
_entity_poly.pdbx_seq_one_letter_code
_entity_poly.pdbx_strand_id
1 'polypeptide(L)'
;MADDKDSTTQRPLTGLINDAKAGNLTIRMDLDSFVHIDRDCTLFKAQIRVVQRRMREISRQEHWGLGEDYVAKGGKDLISAKTMVARWRAKAEGQKDGNSVYAILDSHYQTVDDFQTLFRTIREQITDHDTTQAAKYKQLEASLPQEAMAPQRLSTVTQALPGVMPQLFKNVQ
;
A
#
# COMPACT_ATOMS: atom_id res chain seq x y z
N MET A 1 25.06 32.78 7.78
CA MET A 1 25.19 31.47 7.10
C MET A 1 24.15 30.57 7.72
N ALA A 2 23.26 30.04 6.91
CA ALA A 2 21.99 29.43 7.32
C ALA A 2 22.17 28.25 8.27
N ASP A 3 21.32 28.23 9.30
CA ASP A 3 20.96 27.04 10.07
C ASP A 3 20.37 26.01 9.10
N ASP A 4 21.08 24.90 8.93
CA ASP A 4 20.56 23.70 8.31
C ASP A 4 21.19 22.50 9.01
N LYS A 5 20.39 21.80 9.82
CA LYS A 5 20.08 20.37 9.68
C LYS A 5 19.45 19.82 10.96
N ASP A 6 18.23 20.24 11.21
CA ASP A 6 17.29 19.37 11.91
C ASP A 6 16.78 18.32 10.91
N SER A 7 17.68 17.41 10.49
CA SER A 7 17.30 16.23 9.70
C SER A 7 16.86 15.11 10.64
N THR A 8 15.93 15.41 11.53
CA THR A 8 15.15 14.36 12.19
C THR A 8 14.44 13.57 11.11
N THR A 9 14.97 12.38 10.84
CA THR A 9 14.41 11.20 10.15
C THR A 9 12.89 11.25 9.95
N GLN A 10 12.41 12.11 9.06
CA GLN A 10 11.00 12.21 8.74
C GLN A 10 10.70 11.01 7.84
N ARG A 11 9.81 10.11 8.31
CA ARG A 11 9.42 8.94 7.52
C ARG A 11 8.86 9.44 6.18
N PRO A 12 9.37 8.92 5.04
CA PRO A 12 9.27 9.58 3.74
C PRO A 12 7.83 9.83 3.28
N LEU A 13 6.84 9.07 3.76
CA LEU A 13 5.44 9.24 3.35
C LEU A 13 4.51 9.75 4.45
N THR A 14 5.06 10.30 5.55
CA THR A 14 4.25 10.82 6.67
C THR A 14 3.18 11.82 6.21
N GLY A 15 3.54 12.72 5.28
CA GLY A 15 2.60 13.69 4.71
C GLY A 15 1.41 13.02 4.01
N LEU A 16 1.67 12.06 3.12
CA LEU A 16 0.63 11.33 2.39
C LEU A 16 -0.26 10.50 3.33
N ILE A 17 0.31 9.91 4.38
CA ILE A 17 -0.45 9.19 5.39
C ILE A 17 -1.40 10.14 6.12
N ASN A 18 -0.95 11.35 6.45
CA ASN A 18 -1.80 12.36 7.08
C ASN A 18 -2.91 12.84 6.14
N ASP A 19 -2.60 13.07 4.86
CA ASP A 19 -3.59 13.44 3.84
C ASP A 19 -4.64 12.35 3.66
N ALA A 20 -4.23 11.08 3.68
CA ALA A 20 -5.14 9.94 3.65
C ALA A 20 -6.06 9.90 4.89
N LYS A 21 -5.51 10.12 6.09
CA LYS A 21 -6.31 10.20 7.33
C LYS A 21 -7.31 11.34 7.33
N ALA A 22 -6.94 12.47 6.72
CA ALA A 22 -7.81 13.63 6.58
C ALA A 22 -8.88 13.47 5.48
N GLY A 23 -8.85 12.38 4.70
CA GLY A 23 -9.74 12.18 3.56
C GLY A 23 -9.40 13.07 2.35
N ASN A 24 -8.24 13.72 2.35
CA ASN A 24 -7.78 14.61 1.29
C ASN A 24 -7.13 13.86 0.13
N LEU A 25 -6.93 12.54 0.26
CA LEU A 25 -6.36 11.68 -0.75
C LEU A 25 -7.44 10.76 -1.34
N THR A 26 -7.60 10.77 -2.66
CA THR A 26 -8.52 9.88 -3.38
C THR A 26 -7.74 8.89 -4.23
N ILE A 27 -7.89 7.60 -3.96
CA ILE A 27 -7.37 6.52 -4.80
C ILE A 27 -8.53 5.69 -5.30
N ARG A 28 -8.54 5.39 -6.61
CA ARG A 28 -9.48 4.46 -7.23
C ARG A 28 -8.77 3.15 -7.48
N MET A 29 -9.08 2.12 -6.70
CA MET A 29 -8.63 0.75 -6.92
C MET A 29 -9.62 -0.24 -6.30
N ASP A 30 -9.57 -1.48 -6.76
CA ASP A 30 -10.41 -2.55 -6.26
C ASP A 30 -9.97 -3.01 -4.86
N LEU A 31 -10.92 -3.50 -4.05
CA LEU A 31 -10.63 -4.00 -2.70
C LEU A 31 -9.64 -5.17 -2.70
N ASP A 32 -9.69 -6.03 -3.72
CA ASP A 32 -8.76 -7.13 -3.91
C ASP A 32 -7.31 -6.64 -4.09
N SER A 33 -7.12 -5.53 -4.81
CA SER A 33 -5.80 -4.91 -4.98
C SER A 33 -5.22 -4.42 -3.65
N PHE A 34 -6.03 -3.84 -2.76
CA PHE A 34 -5.57 -3.45 -1.42
C PHE A 34 -5.07 -4.66 -0.61
N VAL A 35 -5.78 -5.79 -0.69
CA VAL A 35 -5.40 -7.03 0.01
C VAL A 35 -4.08 -7.57 -0.53
N HIS A 36 -3.91 -7.59 -1.85
CA HIS A 36 -2.67 -8.03 -2.48
C HIS A 36 -1.48 -7.14 -2.11
N ILE A 37 -1.65 -5.81 -2.13
CA ILE A 37 -0.60 -4.87 -1.72
C ILE A 37 -0.19 -5.11 -0.27
N ASP A 38 -1.15 -5.23 0.66
CA ASP A 38 -0.84 -5.45 2.09
C ASP A 38 -0.08 -6.77 2.32
N ARG A 39 -0.50 -7.85 1.63
CA ARG A 39 0.20 -9.14 1.65
C ARG A 39 1.62 -9.01 1.11
N ASP A 40 1.80 -8.39 -0.04
CA ASP A 40 3.08 -8.31 -0.73
C ASP A 40 4.06 -7.41 0.04
N CYS A 41 3.58 -6.31 0.63
CA CYS A 41 4.37 -5.50 1.59
C CYS A 41 4.84 -6.35 2.78
N THR A 42 3.96 -7.17 3.35
CA THR A 42 4.31 -8.04 4.47
C THR A 42 5.39 -9.06 4.09
N LEU A 43 5.24 -9.72 2.94
CA LEU A 43 6.22 -10.67 2.42
C LEU A 43 7.57 -10.00 2.15
N PHE A 44 7.56 -8.83 1.51
CA PHE A 44 8.80 -8.11 1.18
C PHE A 44 9.55 -7.64 2.44
N LYS A 45 8.83 -7.09 3.43
CA LYS A 45 9.41 -6.73 4.74
C LYS A 45 10.01 -7.94 5.46
N ALA A 46 9.37 -9.11 5.37
CA ALA A 46 9.91 -10.35 5.94
C ALA A 46 11.23 -10.75 5.25
N GLN A 47 11.31 -10.66 3.92
CA GLN A 47 12.54 -10.93 3.17
C GLN A 47 13.67 -9.96 3.53
N ILE A 48 13.36 -8.67 3.69
CA ILE A 48 14.32 -7.68 4.19
C ILE A 48 14.92 -8.14 5.53
N ARG A 49 14.07 -8.56 6.48
CA ARG A 49 14.54 -9.03 7.79
C ARG A 49 15.40 -10.31 7.69
N VAL A 50 15.10 -11.21 6.76
CA VAL A 50 15.94 -12.39 6.49
C VAL A 50 17.35 -11.96 6.04
N VAL A 51 17.44 -11.05 5.07
CA VAL A 51 18.74 -10.56 4.57
C VAL A 51 19.49 -9.80 5.65
N GLN A 52 18.83 -8.92 6.40
CA GLN A 52 19.47 -8.19 7.50
C GLN A 52 20.06 -9.11 8.57
N ARG A 53 19.38 -10.21 8.93
CA ARG A 53 19.95 -11.21 9.87
C ARG A 53 21.23 -11.83 9.31
N ARG A 54 21.23 -12.23 8.04
CA ARG A 54 22.45 -12.76 7.38
C ARG A 54 23.58 -11.74 7.33
N MET A 55 23.27 -10.47 7.03
CA MET A 55 24.29 -9.42 7.03
C MET A 55 24.88 -9.19 8.42
N ARG A 56 24.05 -9.27 9.47
CA ARG A 56 24.51 -9.22 10.85
C ARG A 56 25.41 -10.40 11.19
N GLU A 57 25.05 -11.61 10.79
CA GLU A 57 25.88 -12.81 10.96
C GLU A 57 27.25 -12.64 10.29
N ILE A 58 27.27 -12.18 9.03
CA ILE A 58 28.49 -11.88 8.28
C ILE A 58 29.33 -10.81 9.01
N SER A 59 28.70 -9.73 9.47
CA SER A 59 29.42 -8.65 10.18
C SER A 59 30.06 -9.13 11.48
N ARG A 60 29.41 -10.08 12.17
CA ARG A 60 29.84 -10.61 13.46
C ARG A 60 30.69 -11.87 13.37
N GLN A 61 30.92 -12.40 12.18
CA GLN A 61 31.75 -13.58 12.00
C GLN A 61 33.14 -13.33 12.56
N GLU A 62 33.53 -14.13 13.56
CA GLU A 62 34.79 -13.98 14.30
C GLU A 62 35.98 -14.32 13.41
N HIS A 63 35.94 -15.49 12.76
CA HIS A 63 37.01 -16.01 11.92
C HIS A 63 36.53 -16.32 10.50
N TRP A 64 37.30 -15.88 9.52
CA TRP A 64 37.08 -15.94 8.08
C TRP A 64 38.04 -16.87 7.35
N GLY A 65 39.14 -17.28 8.01
CA GLY A 65 40.09 -18.26 7.45
C GLY A 65 40.97 -17.71 6.33
N LEU A 66 41.19 -16.38 6.31
CA LEU A 66 42.00 -15.69 5.31
C LEU A 66 43.40 -15.34 5.82
N GLY A 67 43.72 -15.70 7.07
CA GLY A 67 44.94 -15.27 7.74
C GLY A 67 44.80 -13.88 8.38
N GLU A 68 43.58 -13.42 8.63
CA GLU A 68 43.28 -12.16 9.31
C GLU A 68 43.83 -12.10 10.74
N ASP A 69 43.95 -13.25 11.40
CA ASP A 69 44.55 -13.37 12.73
C ASP A 69 46.05 -13.69 12.68
N TYR A 70 46.63 -13.77 11.48
CA TYR A 70 48.07 -14.03 11.34
C TYR A 70 48.85 -12.84 11.90
N VAL A 71 49.76 -13.15 12.82
CA VAL A 71 50.74 -12.22 13.37
C VAL A 71 52.12 -12.76 13.05
N ALA A 72 52.83 -12.08 12.16
CA ALA A 72 54.11 -12.56 11.68
C ALA A 72 55.16 -12.51 12.80
N LYS A 73 55.71 -13.67 13.20
CA LYS A 73 56.88 -13.76 14.08
C LYS A 73 58.16 -13.68 13.24
N GLY A 74 58.49 -12.47 12.77
CA GLY A 74 59.68 -12.20 11.94
C GLY A 74 59.45 -12.18 10.42
N GLY A 75 58.20 -12.20 9.96
CA GLY A 75 57.81 -12.07 8.54
C GLY A 75 56.94 -10.84 8.26
N LYS A 76 56.35 -10.75 7.06
CA LYS A 76 55.39 -9.68 6.70
C LYS A 76 53.99 -10.02 7.19
N ASP A 77 53.30 -9.02 7.76
CA ASP A 77 51.91 -9.13 8.17
C ASP A 77 50.96 -9.28 6.96
N LEU A 78 49.87 -10.04 7.12
CA LEU A 78 48.86 -10.25 6.08
C LEU A 78 47.82 -9.12 6.11
N ILE A 79 48.28 -7.90 5.80
CA ILE A 79 47.46 -6.68 5.84
C ILE A 79 46.25 -6.76 4.89
N SER A 80 46.39 -7.43 3.74
CA SER A 80 45.31 -7.60 2.76
C SER A 80 44.14 -8.40 3.32
N ALA A 81 44.41 -9.49 4.04
CA ALA A 81 43.40 -10.31 4.70
C ALA A 81 42.61 -9.51 5.74
N LYS A 82 43.33 -8.82 6.64
CA LYS A 82 42.74 -7.93 7.66
C LYS A 82 41.88 -6.83 7.03
N THR A 83 42.38 -6.21 5.96
CA THR A 83 41.67 -5.13 5.24
C THR A 83 40.38 -5.64 4.61
N MET A 84 40.41 -6.81 3.96
CA MET A 84 39.24 -7.39 3.30
C MET A 84 38.16 -7.77 4.31
N VAL A 85 38.53 -8.42 5.43
CA VAL A 85 37.61 -8.74 6.52
C VAL A 85 36.98 -7.47 7.09
N ALA A 86 37.78 -6.43 7.35
CA ALA A 86 37.26 -5.15 7.85
C ALA A 86 36.24 -4.52 6.88
N ARG A 87 36.51 -4.56 5.56
CA ARG A 87 35.59 -4.05 4.54
C ARG A 87 34.29 -4.85 4.49
N TRP A 88 34.34 -6.18 4.57
CA TRP A 88 33.14 -7.00 4.58
C TRP A 88 32.28 -6.75 5.82
N ARG A 89 32.90 -6.68 7.00
CA ARG A 89 32.17 -6.36 8.25
C ARG A 89 31.49 -5.00 8.18
N ALA A 90 32.20 -3.98 7.67
CA ALA A 90 31.66 -2.65 7.47
C ALA A 90 30.51 -2.65 6.45
N LYS A 91 30.70 -3.27 5.29
CA LYS A 91 29.69 -3.27 4.22
C LYS A 91 28.42 -4.04 4.61
N ALA A 92 28.53 -5.04 5.49
CA ALA A 92 27.39 -5.82 5.96
C ALA A 92 26.50 -5.03 6.94
N GLU A 93 27.05 -4.51 8.05
CA GLU A 93 26.28 -3.77 9.09
C GLU A 93 27.04 -2.56 9.67
N GLY A 94 28.38 -2.50 9.61
CA GLY A 94 29.19 -1.58 10.42
C GLY A 94 29.60 -0.24 9.79
N GLN A 95 29.12 0.12 8.60
CA GLN A 95 29.53 1.37 7.94
C GLN A 95 28.81 2.59 8.56
N LYS A 96 29.58 3.58 9.05
CA LYS A 96 29.06 4.76 9.77
C LYS A 96 28.30 5.76 8.91
N ASP A 97 28.52 5.73 7.60
CA ASP A 97 27.86 6.61 6.62
C ASP A 97 26.49 6.08 6.17
N GLY A 98 26.00 4.99 6.76
CA GLY A 98 24.73 4.36 6.38
C GLY A 98 24.79 3.55 5.09
N ASN A 99 25.95 3.39 4.46
CA ASN A 99 26.12 2.63 3.21
C ASN A 99 26.42 1.15 3.45
N SER A 100 25.88 0.59 4.53
CA SER A 100 25.86 -0.85 4.77
C SER A 100 24.59 -1.47 4.21
N VAL A 101 24.66 -2.75 3.81
CA VAL A 101 23.48 -3.48 3.32
C VAL A 101 22.38 -3.47 4.39
N TYR A 102 22.74 -3.66 5.66
CA TYR A 102 21.78 -3.60 6.77
C TYR A 102 21.04 -2.27 6.83
N ALA A 103 21.77 -1.14 6.80
CA ALA A 103 21.20 0.20 6.94
C ALA A 103 20.31 0.59 5.74
N ILE A 104 20.77 0.29 4.52
CA ILE A 104 20.00 0.53 3.29
C ILE A 104 18.69 -0.25 3.32
N LEU A 105 18.75 -1.54 3.68
CA LEU A 105 17.55 -2.36 3.80
C LEU A 105 16.61 -1.90 4.93
N ASP A 106 17.14 -1.32 6.01
CA ASP A 106 16.28 -0.76 7.06
C ASP A 106 15.52 0.48 6.56
N SER A 107 16.19 1.34 5.79
CA SER A 107 15.52 2.46 5.11
C SER A 107 14.42 1.96 4.17
N HIS A 108 14.70 0.93 3.35
CA HIS A 108 13.68 0.33 2.48
C HIS A 108 12.54 -0.30 3.26
N TYR A 109 12.82 -0.95 4.39
CA TYR A 109 11.79 -1.49 5.28
C TYR A 109 10.83 -0.37 5.74
N GLN A 110 11.37 0.76 6.19
CA GLN A 110 10.57 1.89 6.64
C GLN A 110 9.70 2.47 5.52
N THR A 111 10.25 2.60 4.31
CA THR A 111 9.48 3.05 3.14
C THR A 111 8.34 2.08 2.80
N VAL A 112 8.59 0.77 2.82
CA VAL A 112 7.54 -0.24 2.52
C VAL A 112 6.47 -0.25 3.62
N ASP A 113 6.88 -0.08 4.87
CA ASP A 113 5.99 0.02 6.02
C ASP A 113 5.10 1.28 5.95
N ASP A 114 5.65 2.40 5.47
CA ASP A 114 4.89 3.61 5.16
C ASP A 114 3.85 3.37 4.07
N PHE A 115 4.25 2.73 2.96
CA PHE A 115 3.33 2.41 1.87
C PHE A 115 2.18 1.51 2.36
N GLN A 116 2.49 0.47 3.13
CA GLN A 116 1.48 -0.42 3.69
C GLN A 116 0.50 0.35 4.59
N THR A 117 1.02 1.23 5.43
CA THR A 117 0.21 2.07 6.33
C THR A 117 -0.70 3.01 5.54
N LEU A 118 -0.16 3.65 4.50
CA LEU A 118 -0.92 4.53 3.61
C LEU A 118 -2.11 3.80 2.98
N PHE A 119 -1.85 2.67 2.30
CA PHE A 119 -2.91 1.92 1.63
C PHE A 119 -3.93 1.33 2.60
N ARG A 120 -3.51 0.88 3.79
CA ARG A 120 -4.42 0.45 4.84
C ARG A 120 -5.36 1.57 5.30
N THR A 121 -4.80 2.76 5.53
CA THR A 121 -5.57 3.95 5.93
C THR A 121 -6.61 4.31 4.88
N ILE A 122 -6.22 4.30 3.60
CA ILE A 122 -7.14 4.62 2.50
C ILE A 122 -8.27 3.60 2.41
N ARG A 123 -7.96 2.30 2.52
CA ARG A 123 -8.97 1.24 2.51
C ARG A 123 -9.97 1.40 3.66
N GLU A 124 -9.49 1.72 4.86
CA GLU A 124 -10.34 1.97 6.04
C GLU A 124 -11.31 3.12 5.76
N GLN A 125 -10.82 4.25 5.24
CA GLN A 125 -11.65 5.40 4.89
C GLN A 125 -12.72 5.07 3.84
N ILE A 126 -12.37 4.33 2.78
CA ILE A 126 -13.33 3.90 1.75
C ILE A 126 -14.43 3.03 2.38
N THR A 127 -14.04 2.04 3.20
CA THR A 127 -14.98 1.11 3.84
C THR A 127 -15.92 1.83 4.80
N ASP A 128 -15.39 2.78 5.58
CA ASP A 128 -16.18 3.59 6.51
C ASP A 128 -17.17 4.50 5.77
N HIS A 129 -16.74 5.09 4.65
CA HIS A 129 -17.60 5.89 3.80
C HIS A 129 -18.76 5.06 3.24
N ASP A 130 -18.46 3.92 2.62
CA ASP A 130 -19.47 3.05 2.01
C ASP A 130 -20.49 2.54 3.05
N THR A 131 -20.00 2.15 4.23
CA THR A 131 -20.86 1.73 5.35
C THR A 131 -21.80 2.86 5.79
N THR A 132 -21.27 4.08 5.90
CA THR A 132 -22.05 5.27 6.28
C THR A 132 -23.11 5.61 5.23
N GLN A 133 -22.77 5.55 3.93
CA GLN A 133 -23.73 5.81 2.85
C GLN A 133 -24.83 4.74 2.80
N ALA A 134 -24.47 3.46 2.95
CA ALA A 134 -25.45 2.37 3.00
C ALA A 134 -26.43 2.52 4.18
N ALA A 135 -25.94 2.95 5.35
CA ALA A 135 -26.79 3.23 6.50
C ALA A 135 -27.75 4.40 6.24
N LYS A 136 -27.26 5.49 5.65
CA LYS A 136 -28.09 6.65 5.27
C LYS A 136 -29.16 6.26 4.26
N TYR A 137 -28.82 5.44 3.26
CA TYR A 137 -29.77 4.95 2.28
C TYR A 137 -30.92 4.18 2.92
N LYS A 138 -30.61 3.24 3.83
CA LYS A 138 -31.62 2.47 4.56
C LYS A 138 -32.51 3.35 5.44
N GLN A 139 -31.95 4.37 6.07
CA GLN A 139 -32.73 5.34 6.86
C GLN A 139 -33.70 6.13 5.97
N LEU A 140 -33.22 6.59 4.80
CA LEU A 140 -34.06 7.29 3.83
C LEU A 140 -35.18 6.39 3.32
N GLU A 141 -34.85 5.15 2.93
CA GLU A 141 -35.83 4.15 2.48
C GLU A 141 -36.92 3.88 3.53
N ALA A 142 -36.53 3.71 4.80
CA ALA A 142 -37.48 3.52 5.90
C ALA A 142 -38.34 4.75 6.21
N SER A 143 -37.88 5.95 5.83
CA SER A 143 -38.59 7.22 6.03
C SER A 143 -39.54 7.60 4.90
N LEU A 144 -39.46 6.90 3.76
CA LEU A 144 -40.35 7.16 2.63
C LEU A 144 -41.79 6.73 2.98
N PRO A 145 -42.81 7.58 2.73
CA PRO A 145 -44.19 7.17 2.88
C PRO A 145 -44.47 5.95 2.00
N GLN A 146 -45.20 4.96 2.52
CA GLN A 146 -45.64 3.83 1.72
C GLN A 146 -46.72 4.30 0.74
N GLU A 147 -46.28 4.78 -0.42
CA GLU A 147 -47.17 5.28 -1.46
C GLU A 147 -47.91 4.07 -2.05
N ALA A 148 -49.21 3.97 -1.75
CA ALA A 148 -50.07 2.97 -2.36
C ALA A 148 -49.96 3.14 -3.88
N MET A 149 -49.61 2.06 -4.59
CA MET A 149 -49.48 2.02 -6.04
C MET A 149 -50.57 2.87 -6.69
N ALA A 150 -50.18 3.95 -7.39
CA ALA A 150 -51.14 4.78 -8.11
C ALA A 150 -51.96 3.87 -9.05
N PRO A 151 -53.30 3.88 -8.98
CA PRO A 151 -54.11 3.00 -9.81
C PRO A 151 -53.78 3.28 -11.28
N GLN A 152 -53.36 2.22 -11.98
CA GLN A 152 -53.09 2.27 -13.40
C GLN A 152 -54.30 2.91 -14.09
N ARG A 153 -54.10 4.08 -14.69
CA ARG A 153 -55.09 4.69 -15.57
C ARG A 153 -55.21 3.76 -16.78
N LEU A 154 -56.10 2.78 -16.70
CA LEU A 154 -56.63 2.05 -17.85
C LEU A 154 -57.10 3.11 -18.85
N SER A 155 -56.37 3.20 -19.97
CA SER A 155 -56.65 4.10 -21.06
C SER A 155 -57.98 3.70 -21.71
N THR A 156 -59.08 4.29 -21.24
CA THR A 156 -60.36 4.30 -21.94
C THR A 156 -60.24 5.19 -23.17
N VAL A 157 -59.57 4.70 -24.21
CA VAL A 157 -59.84 5.15 -25.58
C VAL A 157 -61.09 4.41 -26.01
N THR A 158 -62.27 5.03 -25.88
CA THR A 158 -63.39 4.95 -26.86
C THR A 158 -64.57 5.78 -26.32
N GLN A 159 -64.58 7.06 -26.66
CA GLN A 159 -65.78 7.90 -26.81
C GLN A 159 -65.39 9.01 -27.79
N ALA A 160 -66.11 9.38 -28.82
CA ALA A 160 -67.19 8.83 -29.62
C ALA A 160 -67.26 9.82 -30.80
N LEU A 161 -67.38 9.37 -32.06
CA LEU A 161 -67.98 10.15 -33.15
C LEU A 161 -68.43 9.18 -34.25
N PRO A 162 -69.63 9.37 -34.82
CA PRO A 162 -70.33 8.35 -35.60
C PRO A 162 -69.92 8.39 -37.07
N GLY A 163 -69.76 7.20 -37.64
CA GLY A 163 -69.93 6.96 -39.07
C GLY A 163 -68.74 7.30 -39.95
N VAL A 164 -67.75 6.39 -40.01
CA VAL A 164 -67.21 5.82 -41.28
C VAL A 164 -66.66 4.43 -40.93
N MET A 165 -67.19 3.38 -41.55
CA MET A 165 -66.70 1.98 -41.49
C MET A 165 -65.72 1.72 -42.68
N PRO A 166 -65.02 0.58 -42.76
CA PRO A 166 -63.61 0.37 -42.43
C PRO A 166 -62.80 0.04 -43.71
N GLN A 167 -61.49 -0.22 -43.62
CA GLN A 167 -60.81 -1.24 -44.45
C GLN A 167 -59.47 -1.60 -43.79
N LEU A 168 -59.40 -2.77 -43.17
CA LEU A 168 -58.94 -4.04 -43.74
C LEU A 168 -57.43 -4.23 -43.54
N PHE A 169 -57.14 -5.19 -42.66
CA PHE A 169 -55.90 -5.93 -42.56
C PHE A 169 -55.20 -6.13 -43.91
N LYS A 170 -53.91 -5.82 -43.97
CA LYS A 170 -52.90 -6.64 -44.65
C LYS A 170 -51.58 -6.55 -43.90
N ASN A 171 -51.27 -7.65 -43.20
CA ASN A 171 -49.89 -8.01 -42.87
C ASN A 171 -49.08 -8.08 -44.17
N VAL A 172 -47.86 -7.52 -44.17
CA VAL A 172 -46.76 -8.02 -44.99
C VAL A 172 -45.49 -7.96 -44.15
N GLN A 173 -44.74 -9.05 -44.26
CA GLN A 173 -43.52 -9.51 -43.59
C GLN A 173 -42.46 -8.45 -43.29
#